data_AF-A0A816HWW1-F1
#
_entry.id   AF-A0A816HWW1-F1
#
_cell.length_a   1.000
_cell.length_b   1.000
_cell.length_c   1.000
_cell.angle_alpha   90.00
_cell.angle_beta   90.00
_cell.angle_gamma   90.00
#
_symmetry.space_group_name_H-M   'P 1'
#
loop_
_entity.id
_entity.type
_entity.pdbx_description
1 polymer ?
#
loop_
_entity_poly.entity_id
_entity_poly.type
_entity_poly.pdbx_seq_one_letter_code
_entity_poly.pdbx_strand_id
1 'polypeptide(L)'
;MEDLPIGSSIYTFATDGCKTPTNAGTYRFVDSQKNSNDFFLIDPYTGRVTTKKLIDRDDFCLRRMCSCSQCAITLEILCVNAGQIYFNDLSIIIDDRNDHAPQFPKSSLTIDVLENVPLGYLIPIDIANDLDYG
;
A
#
# COMPACT_ATOMS: atom_id res chain seq x y z
N MET A 1 -3.22 -1.94 -6.61
CA MET A 1 -4.00 -2.94 -5.87
C MET A 1 -3.06 -3.61 -4.89
N GLU A 2 -3.53 -3.83 -3.67
CA GLU A 2 -2.84 -4.62 -2.66
C GLU A 2 -2.76 -6.11 -3.03
N ASP A 3 -2.02 -6.87 -2.22
CA ASP A 3 -1.91 -8.34 -2.35
C ASP A 3 -1.44 -8.86 -3.71
N LEU A 4 -0.71 -8.02 -4.45
CA LEU A 4 -0.09 -8.46 -5.69
C LEU A 4 0.92 -9.58 -5.42
N PRO A 5 0.91 -10.68 -6.20
CA PRO A 5 1.86 -11.76 -6.06
C PRO A 5 3.31 -11.26 -6.08
N ILE A 6 4.19 -11.94 -5.35
CA ILE A 6 5.62 -11.64 -5.36
C ILE A 6 6.17 -11.76 -6.79
N GLY A 7 6.95 -10.77 -7.21
CA GLY A 7 7.50 -10.67 -8.58
C GLY A 7 6.59 -9.96 -9.57
N SER A 8 5.43 -9.45 -9.14
CA SER A 8 4.54 -8.65 -9.99
C SER A 8 5.26 -7.38 -10.45
N SER A 9 5.13 -7.05 -11.74
CA SER A 9 5.71 -5.84 -12.31
C SER A 9 4.87 -4.63 -11.96
N ILE A 10 5.47 -3.62 -11.34
CA ILE A 10 4.77 -2.37 -11.00
C ILE A 10 5.07 -1.29 -12.02
N TYR A 11 6.35 -1.05 -12.28
CA TYR A 11 6.81 0.00 -13.20
C TYR A 11 8.13 -0.39 -13.85
N THR A 12 8.49 0.24 -14.96
CA THR A 12 9.78 0.02 -15.63
C THR A 12 10.30 1.33 -16.21
N PHE A 13 11.47 1.79 -15.73
CA PHE A 13 12.12 3.04 -16.17
C PHE A 13 12.77 2.96 -17.57
N ALA A 14 12.61 1.85 -18.27
CA ALA A 14 13.32 1.58 -19.53
C ALA A 14 12.85 2.45 -20.70
N THR A 15 11.70 3.13 -20.60
CA THR A 15 11.15 3.96 -21.68
C THR A 15 11.59 5.42 -21.63
N ASP A 16 11.91 5.91 -20.45
CA ASP A 16 12.47 7.22 -20.17
C ASP A 16 13.99 7.18 -20.11
N GLY A 17 14.56 6.00 -19.78
CA GLY A 17 15.98 5.72 -19.73
C GLY A 17 16.70 6.63 -18.74
N CYS A 18 17.94 6.34 -18.43
CA CYS A 18 18.85 7.39 -17.96
C CYS A 18 19.31 8.20 -19.19
N LYS A 19 18.30 8.60 -19.98
CA LYS A 19 18.15 9.25 -21.29
C LYS A 19 19.06 8.87 -22.47
N THR A 20 19.66 7.67 -22.49
CA THR A 20 20.38 7.03 -23.65
C THR A 20 21.63 7.79 -24.18
N PRO A 21 22.61 7.15 -24.90
CA PRO A 21 22.48 5.96 -25.75
C PRO A 21 23.58 4.91 -25.55
N THR A 22 23.51 4.18 -24.45
CA THR A 22 23.77 2.74 -24.41
C THR A 22 23.01 2.27 -23.18
N ASN A 23 22.28 1.17 -23.26
CA ASN A 23 21.44 0.63 -22.18
C ASN A 23 22.30 0.08 -21.01
N ALA A 24 23.16 0.92 -20.43
CA ALA A 24 24.21 0.57 -19.48
C ALA A 24 24.11 1.33 -18.14
N GLY A 25 23.00 2.05 -17.92
CA GLY A 25 22.73 2.69 -16.63
C GLY A 25 22.41 1.65 -15.55
N THR A 26 22.94 1.85 -14.34
CA THR A 26 22.63 0.98 -13.18
C THR A 26 21.64 1.66 -12.24
N TYR A 27 20.52 1.00 -11.97
CA TYR A 27 19.48 1.48 -11.06
C TYR A 27 19.65 0.92 -9.64
N ARG A 28 19.38 1.75 -8.63
CA ARG A 28 19.31 1.33 -7.23
C ARG A 28 18.41 2.28 -6.43
N PHE A 29 17.86 1.79 -5.34
CA PHE A 29 17.17 2.64 -4.37
C PHE A 29 18.18 3.55 -3.64
N VAL A 30 17.82 4.81 -3.46
CA VAL A 30 18.61 5.81 -2.72
C VAL A 30 18.57 5.51 -1.23
N ASP A 31 17.39 5.17 -0.72
CA ASP A 31 17.16 5.02 0.71
C ASP A 31 16.91 3.56 1.09
N SER A 32 17.89 2.96 1.77
CA SER A 32 17.77 1.63 2.37
C SER A 32 17.04 1.65 3.73
N GLN A 33 16.65 2.81 4.27
CA GLN A 33 16.03 2.96 5.59
C GLN A 33 14.52 3.24 5.57
N LYS A 34 13.90 3.58 4.42
CA LYS A 34 12.46 3.91 4.31
C LYS A 34 11.53 2.72 3.97
N ASN A 35 11.88 1.48 4.35
CA ASN A 35 11.15 0.24 4.01
C ASN A 35 10.98 -0.04 2.49
N SER A 36 11.52 0.81 1.60
CA SER A 36 11.47 0.64 0.15
C SER A 36 12.04 -0.72 -0.30
N ASN A 37 13.18 -1.11 0.29
CA ASN A 37 13.83 -2.40 0.05
C ASN A 37 13.12 -3.60 0.69
N ASP A 38 12.14 -3.38 1.57
CA ASP A 38 11.40 -4.46 2.24
C ASP A 38 10.24 -4.94 1.37
N PHE A 39 9.64 -4.02 0.62
CA PHE A 39 8.44 -4.28 -0.18
C PHE A 39 8.72 -4.38 -1.69
N PHE A 40 9.78 -3.75 -2.19
CA PHE A 40 10.08 -3.71 -3.62
C PHE A 40 11.51 -4.13 -3.94
N LEU A 41 11.67 -4.61 -5.18
CA LEU A 41 12.96 -4.88 -5.82
C LEU A 41 13.03 -4.04 -7.10
N ILE A 42 14.23 -3.59 -7.44
CA ILE A 42 14.52 -2.98 -8.73
C ILE A 42 15.59 -3.79 -9.43
N ASP A 43 15.32 -4.18 -10.69
CA ASP A 43 16.34 -4.76 -11.54
C ASP A 43 17.37 -3.67 -11.90
N PRO A 44 18.66 -3.85 -11.54
CA PRO A 44 19.65 -2.81 -11.71
C PRO A 44 19.95 -2.51 -13.18
N TYR A 45 19.64 -3.39 -14.12
CA TYR A 45 19.94 -3.23 -15.55
C TYR A 45 18.72 -2.80 -16.36
N THR A 46 17.54 -3.34 -16.04
CA THR A 46 16.32 -3.02 -16.77
C THR A 46 15.52 -1.89 -16.12
N GLY A 47 15.81 -1.52 -14.88
CA GLY A 47 15.02 -0.55 -14.12
C GLY A 47 13.60 -1.04 -13.87
N ARG A 48 13.37 -2.35 -13.83
CA ARG A 48 12.05 -2.93 -13.58
C ARG A 48 11.81 -3.03 -12.09
N VAL A 49 10.77 -2.37 -11.59
CA VAL A 49 10.34 -2.45 -10.20
C VAL A 49 9.34 -3.58 -10.04
N THR A 50 9.61 -4.47 -9.10
CA THR A 50 8.76 -5.63 -8.78
C THR A 50 8.46 -5.74 -7.29
N THR A 51 7.38 -6.42 -6.94
CA THR A 51 7.02 -6.71 -5.55
C THR A 51 7.96 -7.76 -4.96
N LYS A 52 8.49 -7.47 -3.77
CA LYS A 52 9.32 -8.39 -2.97
C LYS A 52 8.50 -9.19 -1.97
N LYS A 53 7.45 -8.54 -1.44
CA LYS A 53 6.58 -9.05 -0.41
C LYS A 53 5.15 -8.67 -0.76
N LEU A 54 4.20 -9.47 -0.27
CA LEU A 54 2.79 -9.08 -0.23
C LEU A 54 2.65 -7.80 0.60
N ILE A 55 1.85 -6.87 0.07
CA ILE A 55 1.52 -5.60 0.71
C ILE A 55 0.03 -5.67 0.95
N ASP A 56 -0.33 -5.81 2.21
CA ASP A 56 -1.69 -5.69 2.73
C ASP A 56 -1.89 -4.23 3.12
N ARG A 57 -2.84 -3.55 2.47
CA ARG A 57 -3.11 -2.13 2.62
C ARG A 57 -3.60 -1.86 4.04
N ASP A 58 -4.45 -2.70 4.58
CA ASP A 58 -5.00 -2.51 5.91
C ASP A 58 -3.90 -2.56 6.96
N ASP A 59 -3.05 -3.58 6.97
CA ASP A 59 -1.91 -3.64 7.86
C ASP A 59 -0.90 -2.50 7.60
N PHE A 60 -0.62 -2.16 6.33
CA PHE A 60 0.42 -1.19 5.98
C PHE A 60 0.02 0.25 6.33
N CYS A 61 -1.21 0.62 6.00
CA CYS A 61 -1.72 1.98 6.14
C CYS A 61 -2.29 2.20 7.56
N LEU A 62 -2.98 1.22 8.16
CA LEU A 62 -3.53 1.35 9.53
C LEU A 62 -2.43 1.34 10.60
N ARG A 63 -1.41 0.46 10.51
CA ARG A 63 -0.32 0.42 11.52
C ARG A 63 0.55 1.68 11.54
N ARG A 64 0.62 2.42 10.44
CA ARG A 64 1.41 3.65 10.34
C ARG A 64 0.68 4.91 10.81
N MET A 65 -0.53 4.79 11.39
CA MET A 65 -1.35 5.94 11.86
C MET A 65 -1.49 7.03 10.79
N CYS A 66 -1.55 6.65 9.52
CA CYS A 66 -1.73 7.60 8.44
C CYS A 66 -3.23 7.73 8.18
N SER A 67 -3.85 8.80 8.72
CA SER A 67 -5.11 9.33 8.19
C SER A 67 -4.87 9.96 6.80
N CYS A 68 -4.29 9.16 5.90
CA CYS A 68 -3.90 9.57 4.57
C CYS A 68 -5.09 9.31 3.66
N SER A 69 -5.60 10.37 3.05
CA SER A 69 -6.57 10.31 1.96
C SER A 69 -6.11 9.44 0.77
N GLN A 70 -4.83 9.06 0.76
CA GLN A 70 -4.21 8.23 -0.27
C GLN A 70 -3.08 7.40 0.36
N CYS A 71 -3.22 6.08 0.39
CA CYS A 71 -2.14 5.22 0.86
C CYS A 71 -1.11 5.02 -0.26
N ALA A 72 0.10 5.54 -0.06
CA ALA A 72 1.14 5.54 -1.07
C ALA A 72 2.53 5.26 -0.50
N ILE A 73 3.39 4.67 -1.33
CA ILE A 73 4.81 4.46 -1.06
C ILE A 73 5.62 5.23 -2.10
N THR A 74 6.48 6.12 -1.63
CA THR A 74 7.41 6.86 -2.50
C THR A 74 8.76 6.16 -2.50
N LEU A 75 9.21 5.77 -3.68
CA LEU A 75 10.52 5.17 -3.90
C LEU A 75 11.45 6.22 -4.54
N GLU A 76 12.52 6.54 -3.82
CA GLU A 76 13.61 7.39 -4.33
C GLU A 76 14.63 6.49 -5.04
N ILE A 77 14.79 6.67 -6.34
CA ILE A 77 15.59 5.80 -7.19
C ILE A 77 16.68 6.64 -7.83
N LEU A 78 17.91 6.12 -7.78
CA LEU A 78 19.02 6.72 -8.49
C LEU A 78 19.45 5.81 -9.64
N CYS A 79 19.84 6.45 -10.73
CA CYS A 79 20.48 5.80 -11.85
C CYS A 79 21.86 6.40 -12.10
N VAL A 80 22.85 5.54 -12.32
CA VAL A 80 24.20 5.96 -12.72
C VAL A 80 24.45 5.54 -14.16
N ASN A 81 24.73 6.48 -15.05
CA ASN A 81 25.07 6.23 -16.45
C ASN A 81 26.31 7.05 -16.84
N ALA A 82 27.38 6.39 -17.30
CA ALA A 82 28.63 7.04 -17.72
C ALA A 82 29.20 8.06 -16.71
N GLY A 83 29.05 7.79 -15.40
CA GLY A 83 29.49 8.67 -14.32
C GLY A 83 28.53 9.82 -13.97
N GLN A 84 27.42 9.97 -14.69
CA GLN A 84 26.33 10.90 -14.36
C GLN A 84 25.29 10.22 -13.47
N ILE A 85 24.74 10.98 -12.51
CA ILE A 85 23.73 10.50 -11.56
C ILE A 85 22.40 11.20 -11.85
N TYR A 86 21.34 10.42 -11.93
CA TYR A 86 19.96 10.88 -12.10
C TYR A 86 19.11 10.41 -10.94
N PHE A 87 18.30 11.31 -10.36
CA PHE A 87 17.35 11.00 -9.31
C PHE A 87 15.94 10.98 -9.87
N ASN A 88 15.16 9.97 -9.49
CA ASN A 88 13.78 9.78 -9.92
C ASN A 88 12.95 9.37 -8.71
N ASP A 89 11.75 9.94 -8.61
CA ASP A 89 10.79 9.60 -7.57
C ASP A 89 9.62 8.85 -8.19
N LEU A 90 9.30 7.68 -7.63
CA LEU A 90 8.16 6.87 -8.03
C LEU A 90 7.18 6.78 -6.87
N SER A 91 6.01 7.39 -7.05
CA SER A 91 4.89 7.27 -6.11
C SER A 91 3.99 6.10 -6.51
N ILE A 92 3.92 5.08 -5.66
CA ILE A 92 3.09 3.89 -5.85
C ILE A 92 1.87 4.04 -4.96
N ILE A 93 0.69 4.10 -5.56
CA ILE A 93 -0.59 4.17 -4.85
C ILE A 93 -1.09 2.75 -4.62
N ILE A 94 -1.38 2.41 -3.37
CA ILE A 94 -1.95 1.12 -2.99
C ILE A 94 -3.47 1.28 -3.01
N ASP A 95 -4.05 0.73 -4.05
CA ASP A 95 -5.49 0.63 -4.22
C ASP A 95 -6.07 -0.49 -3.34
N ASP A 96 -7.17 -0.18 -2.67
CA ASP A 96 -7.88 -1.06 -1.76
C ASP A 96 -8.53 -2.22 -2.51
N ARG A 97 -8.47 -3.40 -1.92
CA ARG A 97 -9.21 -4.56 -2.36
C ARG A 97 -10.15 -4.96 -1.24
N ASN A 98 -11.45 -4.99 -1.52
CA ASN A 98 -12.43 -5.42 -0.55
C ASN A 98 -12.31 -6.93 -0.24
N ASP A 99 -11.48 -7.27 0.73
CA ASP A 99 -11.30 -8.63 1.22
C ASP A 99 -11.51 -8.79 2.73
N HIS A 100 -11.86 -7.70 3.43
CA HIS A 100 -12.51 -7.75 4.72
C HIS A 100 -14.04 -7.72 4.56
N ALA A 101 -14.70 -8.44 5.45
CA ALA A 101 -16.15 -8.41 5.57
C ALA A 101 -16.52 -7.66 6.85
N PRO A 102 -17.63 -6.89 6.88
CA PRO A 102 -18.04 -6.18 8.07
C PRO A 102 -18.26 -7.12 9.26
N GLN A 103 -17.68 -6.79 10.41
CA GLN A 103 -17.79 -7.59 11.62
C GLN A 103 -18.32 -6.80 12.81
N PHE A 104 -19.31 -7.38 13.49
CA PHE A 104 -19.77 -6.87 14.78
C PHE A 104 -18.75 -7.23 15.88
N PRO A 105 -18.58 -6.36 16.90
CA PRO A 105 -17.66 -6.64 18.01
C PRO A 105 -18.03 -7.89 18.82
N LYS A 106 -19.31 -8.28 18.79
CA LYS A 106 -19.85 -9.45 19.48
C LYS A 106 -20.62 -10.30 18.49
N SER A 107 -20.43 -11.61 18.55
CA SER A 107 -21.16 -12.59 17.72
C SER A 107 -22.62 -12.76 18.15
N SER A 108 -22.95 -12.38 19.39
CA SER A 108 -24.31 -12.36 19.92
C SER A 108 -24.48 -11.19 20.88
N LEU A 109 -25.63 -10.52 20.80
CA LEU A 109 -26.00 -9.42 21.68
C LEU A 109 -27.33 -9.75 22.39
N THR A 110 -27.29 -9.81 23.71
CA THR A 110 -28.49 -9.94 24.56
C THR A 110 -28.80 -8.58 25.16
N ILE A 111 -30.06 -8.16 25.07
CA ILE A 111 -30.50 -6.86 25.57
C ILE A 111 -31.75 -7.08 26.42
N ASP A 112 -31.70 -6.64 27.67
CA ASP A 112 -32.85 -6.65 28.56
C ASP A 112 -33.60 -5.33 28.43
N VAL A 113 -34.92 -5.42 28.26
CA VAL A 113 -35.81 -4.28 28.03
C VAL A 113 -36.89 -4.28 29.09
N LEU A 114 -37.13 -3.13 29.71
CA LEU A 114 -38.21 -2.98 30.69
C LEU A 114 -39.57 -3.09 29.97
N GLU A 115 -40.53 -3.76 30.59
CA GLU A 115 -41.85 -4.01 29.99
C GLU A 115 -42.65 -2.73 29.70
N ASN A 116 -42.36 -1.65 30.42
CA ASN A 116 -43.07 -0.37 30.34
C ASN A 116 -42.36 0.66 29.45
N VAL A 117 -41.42 0.23 28.62
CA VAL A 117 -40.71 1.10 27.68
C VAL A 117 -41.69 1.73 26.68
N PRO A 118 -41.63 3.05 26.45
CA PRO A 118 -42.55 3.73 25.53
C PRO A 118 -42.29 3.36 24.07
N LEU A 119 -43.32 3.51 23.25
CA LEU A 119 -43.21 3.33 21.80
C LEU A 119 -42.20 4.34 21.22
N GLY A 120 -41.34 3.84 20.32
CA GLY A 120 -40.28 4.63 19.70
C GLY A 120 -38.98 4.73 20.52
N TYR A 121 -38.87 3.98 21.62
CA TYR A 121 -37.60 3.86 22.35
C TYR A 121 -36.52 3.20 21.47
N LEU A 122 -35.38 3.88 21.33
CA LEU A 122 -34.25 3.42 20.55
C LEU A 122 -33.27 2.66 21.43
N ILE A 123 -32.86 1.48 20.97
CA ILE A 123 -31.83 0.68 21.61
C ILE A 123 -30.58 0.77 20.74
N PRO A 124 -29.49 1.40 21.21
CA PRO A 124 -28.25 1.44 20.47
C PRO A 124 -27.64 0.04 20.42
N ILE A 125 -27.22 -0.38 19.23
CA ILE A 125 -26.44 -1.59 19.02
C ILE A 125 -25.05 -1.20 18.54
N ASP A 126 -24.06 -2.02 18.88
CA ASP A 126 -22.70 -1.86 18.37
C ASP A 126 -22.73 -1.96 16.84
N ILE A 127 -22.05 -1.06 16.14
CA ILE A 127 -21.95 -1.08 14.67
C ILE A 127 -20.98 -2.17 14.22
N ALA A 128 -21.19 -2.71 13.03
CA ALA A 128 -20.18 -3.51 12.36
C ALA A 128 -19.02 -2.60 11.92
N ASN A 129 -17.80 -3.11 12.01
CA ASN A 129 -16.60 -2.45 11.54
C ASN A 129 -16.04 -3.26 10.37
N ASP A 130 -15.62 -2.55 9.33
CA ASP A 130 -14.88 -3.07 8.19
C ASP A 130 -13.50 -2.39 8.19
N LEU A 131 -12.45 -3.14 7.87
CA LEU A 131 -11.09 -2.62 7.85
C LEU A 131 -10.74 -1.98 6.51
N ASP A 132 -11.43 -2.40 5.45
CA ASP A 132 -11.28 -1.88 4.10
C ASP A 132 -11.63 -0.38 4.04
N TYR A 133 -11.12 0.32 3.03
CA TYR A 133 -11.36 1.75 2.84
C TYR A 133 -12.38 2.07 1.76
N GLY A 134 -13.47 2.76 2.15
CA GLY A 134 -14.48 3.28 1.24
C GLY A 134 -15.71 3.83 1.96
#